data_AF-A0A840RQV7-F1
#
_entry.id   AF-A0A840RQV7-F1
#
_cell.length_a   1.000
_cell.length_b   1.000
_cell.length_c   1.000
_cell.angle_alpha   90.00
_cell.angle_beta   90.00
_cell.angle_gamma   90.00
#
_symmetry.space_group_name_H-M   'P 1'
#
loop_
_entity.id
_entity.type
_entity.pdbx_description
1 polymer ?
#
loop_
_entity_poly.entity_id
_entity_poly.type
_entity_poly.pdbx_seq_one_letter_code
_entity_poly.pdbx_strand_id
1 'polypeptide(L)'
;MTYQIKIQCFIHHKRCKYTDTVTHAVFGNDDMTNCGYVLIGPHEFEYEIPADFNPVASEIAALEKNLDTMADEYHIGVAKIKDRIAELQCIEMSEVPA
;
A
#
# COMPACT_ATOMS: atom_id res chain seq x y z
N MET A 1 3.20 29.18 -3.13
CA MET A 1 4.67 29.32 -3.09
C MET A 1 5.22 27.95 -3.42
N THR A 2 6.04 27.82 -4.47
CA THR A 2 6.84 26.61 -4.67
C THR A 2 7.95 26.59 -3.61
N TYR A 3 8.33 25.40 -3.15
CA TYR A 3 9.45 25.24 -2.24
C TYR A 3 10.41 24.20 -2.79
N GLN A 4 11.70 24.45 -2.58
CA GLN A 4 12.77 23.57 -3.04
C GLN A 4 13.14 22.60 -1.94
N ILE A 5 13.40 21.36 -2.33
CA ILE A 5 13.95 20.34 -1.46
C ILE A 5 15.24 19.79 -2.06
N LYS A 6 16.18 19.45 -1.18
CA LYS A 6 17.37 18.67 -1.51
C LYS A 6 17.09 17.22 -1.15
N ILE A 7 17.28 16.33 -2.12
CA ILE A 7 17.10 14.90 -1.92
C ILE A 7 18.46 14.25 -2.10
N GLN A 8 18.94 13.60 -1.04
CA GLN A 8 20.05 12.67 -1.13
C GLN A 8 19.53 11.33 -1.64
N CYS A 9 20.29 10.67 -2.49
CA CYS A 9 19.95 9.37 -3.04
C CYS A 9 21.20 8.57 -3.39
N PHE A 10 21.01 7.29 -3.67
CA PHE A 10 22.04 6.36 -4.10
C PHE A 10 21.67 5.81 -5.48
N ILE A 11 22.58 5.99 -6.44
CA ILE A 11 22.45 5.48 -7.79
C ILE A 11 23.04 4.08 -7.83
N HIS A 12 22.27 3.13 -8.35
CA HIS A 12 22.67 1.74 -8.43
C HIS A 12 22.54 1.21 -9.85
N HIS A 13 23.37 0.25 -10.20
CA HIS A 13 23.21 -0.56 -11.39
C HIS A 13 22.77 -1.98 -11.03
N LYS A 14 21.91 -2.56 -11.86
CA LYS A 14 21.53 -3.98 -11.76
C LYS A 14 21.33 -4.57 -13.13
N ARG A 15 21.92 -5.75 -13.32
CA ARG A 15 21.70 -6.58 -14.49
C ARG A 15 20.57 -7.56 -14.21
N CYS A 16 19.55 -7.56 -15.06
CA CYS A 16 18.47 -8.53 -14.97
C CYS A 16 19.01 -9.94 -15.24
N LYS A 17 18.81 -10.86 -14.30
CA LYS A 17 19.31 -12.25 -14.42
C LYS A 17 18.70 -13.02 -15.59
N TYR A 18 17.52 -12.61 -16.06
CA TYR A 18 16.74 -13.36 -17.05
C TYR A 18 16.88 -12.81 -18.47
N THR A 19 17.17 -11.52 -18.63
CA THR A 19 17.18 -10.85 -19.93
C THR A 19 18.51 -10.17 -20.26
N ASP A 20 19.49 -10.26 -19.36
CA ASP A 20 20.80 -9.59 -19.45
C ASP A 20 20.76 -8.06 -19.64
N THR A 21 19.57 -7.48 -19.54
CA THR A 21 19.38 -6.03 -19.65
C THR A 21 19.90 -5.33 -18.41
N VAL A 22 20.60 -4.21 -18.63
CA VAL A 22 21.11 -3.36 -17.57
C VAL A 22 20.08 -2.29 -17.24
N THR A 23 19.78 -2.16 -15.96
CA THR A 23 18.90 -1.14 -15.42
C THR A 23 19.65 -0.29 -14.41
N HIS A 24 19.33 1.00 -14.36
CA HIS A 24 19.81 1.92 -13.36
C HIS A 24 18.62 2.30 -12.47
N ALA A 25 18.84 2.34 -11.15
CA ALA A 25 17.81 2.67 -10.18
C ALA A 25 18.34 3.73 -9.21
N VAL A 26 17.45 4.62 -8.81
CA VAL A 26 17.70 5.67 -7.81
C VAL A 26 16.91 5.31 -6.57
N PHE A 27 17.60 5.19 -5.43
CA PHE A 27 16.98 4.93 -4.13
C PHE A 27 17.25 6.11 -3.22
N GLY A 28 16.22 6.66 -2.58
CA GLY A 28 16.36 7.87 -1.77
C GLY A 28 17.21 7.66 -0.52
N ASN A 29 16.87 6.65 0.30
CA ASN A 29 17.39 6.63 1.68
C ASN A 29 18.39 5.50 1.95
N ASP A 30 18.52 4.53 1.06
CA ASP A 30 19.21 3.28 1.36
C ASP A 30 20.18 2.84 0.24
N ASP A 31 21.32 2.32 0.67
CA ASP A 31 22.22 1.52 -0.15
C ASP A 31 21.61 0.11 -0.33
N MET A 32 21.30 -0.23 -1.58
CA MET A 32 20.64 -1.47 -1.96
C MET A 32 21.64 -2.58 -2.33
N THR A 33 22.92 -2.42 -2.02
CA THR A 33 23.96 -3.43 -2.27
C THR A 33 23.59 -4.78 -1.66
N ASN A 34 23.02 -4.79 -0.45
CA ASN A 34 22.54 -6.01 0.21
C ASN A 34 21.34 -6.69 -0.49
N CYS A 35 20.69 -5.99 -1.43
CA CYS A 35 19.60 -6.52 -2.25
C CYS A 35 20.06 -6.95 -3.65
N GLY A 36 21.37 -7.09 -3.85
CA GLY A 36 21.98 -7.54 -5.11
C GLY A 36 22.05 -6.46 -6.18
N TYR A 37 22.01 -5.19 -5.78
CA TYR A 37 22.39 -4.07 -6.62
C TYR A 37 23.89 -3.80 -6.47
N VAL A 38 24.47 -3.08 -7.41
CA VAL A 38 25.83 -2.58 -7.29
C VAL A 38 25.75 -1.06 -7.19
N LEU A 39 26.26 -0.52 -6.09
CA LEU A 39 26.30 0.91 -5.86
C LEU A 39 27.25 1.59 -6.86
N ILE A 40 26.72 2.56 -7.60
CA ILE A 40 27.53 3.48 -8.42
C ILE A 40 28.04 4.61 -7.54
N GLY A 41 27.16 5.18 -6.70
CA GLY A 41 27.53 6.19 -5.72
C GLY A 41 26.34 7.00 -5.20
N PRO A 42 26.56 7.82 -4.17
CA PRO A 42 25.58 8.78 -3.69
C PRO A 42 25.45 9.97 -4.66
N HIS A 43 24.29 10.60 -4.65
CA HIS A 43 24.00 11.82 -5.40
C HIS A 43 23.05 12.73 -4.60
N GLU A 44 23.13 14.03 -4.85
CA GLU A 44 22.18 15.01 -4.32
C GLU A 44 21.57 15.73 -5.52
N PHE A 45 20.24 15.82 -5.54
CA PHE A 45 19.54 16.64 -6.52
C PHE A 45 18.57 17.59 -5.83
N GLU A 46 18.39 18.75 -6.46
CA GLU A 46 17.40 19.75 -6.05
C GLU A 46 16.14 19.54 -6.87
N TYR A 47 14.99 19.53 -6.19
CA TYR A 47 13.69 19.42 -6.83
C TYR A 47 12.76 20.51 -6.33
N GLU A 48 12.02 21.10 -7.27
CA GLU A 48 11.02 22.11 -6.98
C GLU A 48 9.65 21.46 -6.88
N ILE A 49 9.03 21.54 -5.70
CA ILE A 49 7.67 21.02 -5.49
C ILE A 49 6.67 22.05 -6.01
N PRO A 50 5.75 21.66 -6.92
CA PRO A 50 4.70 22.54 -7.43
C PRO A 50 3.87 23.13 -6.29
N ALA A 51 3.46 24.39 -6.43
CA ALA A 51 2.74 25.12 -5.37
C ALA A 51 1.34 24.55 -5.08
N ASP A 52 0.78 23.79 -6.01
CA ASP A 52 -0.51 23.12 -5.96
C ASP A 52 -0.42 21.65 -5.52
N PHE A 53 0.79 21.14 -5.27
CA PHE A 53 0.96 19.79 -4.76
C PHE A 53 0.39 19.67 -3.34
N ASN A 54 -0.67 18.87 -3.20
CA ASN A 54 -1.30 18.58 -1.92
C ASN A 54 -1.17 17.08 -1.58
N PRO A 55 -0.22 16.69 -0.72
CA PRO A 55 -0.05 15.28 -0.34
C PRO A 55 -1.23 14.75 0.48
N VAL A 56 -1.93 15.64 1.21
CA VAL A 56 -3.03 15.28 2.11
C VAL A 56 -4.25 14.78 1.32
N ALA A 57 -4.48 15.30 0.11
CA ALA A 57 -5.61 14.87 -0.72
C ALA A 57 -5.52 13.38 -1.10
N SER A 58 -4.31 12.90 -1.41
CA SER A 58 -4.07 11.48 -1.68
C SER A 58 -4.24 10.61 -0.44
N GLU A 59 -3.84 11.12 0.73
CA GLU A 59 -3.98 10.40 1.99
C GLU A 59 -5.45 10.29 2.41
N ILE A 60 -6.24 11.37 2.27
CA ILE A 60 -7.69 11.36 2.50
C ILE A 60 -8.38 10.35 1.59
N ALA A 61 -8.09 10.36 0.28
CA ALA A 61 -8.71 9.42 -0.65
C ALA A 61 -8.39 7.94 -0.31
N ALA A 62 -7.19 7.66 0.21
CA ALA A 62 -6.83 6.33 0.68
C ALA A 62 -7.61 5.94 1.94
N LEU A 63 -7.78 6.88 2.88
CA LEU A 63 -8.56 6.66 4.10
C LEU A 63 -10.05 6.44 3.81
N GLU A 64 -10.64 7.21 2.89
CA GLU A 64 -12.02 7.03 2.43
C GLU A 64 -12.24 5.64 1.84
N LYS A 65 -11.32 5.19 0.95
CA LYS A 65 -11.37 3.84 0.40
C LYS A 65 -11.26 2.75 1.46
N ASN A 66 -10.44 2.97 2.50
CA ASN A 66 -10.33 2.03 3.61
C ASN A 66 -11.64 1.99 4.42
N LEU A 67 -12.28 3.14 4.63
CA LEU A 67 -13.59 3.21 5.29
C LEU A 67 -14.64 2.40 4.53
N ASP A 68 -14.72 2.56 3.21
CA ASP A 68 -15.64 1.79 2.37
C ASP A 68 -15.39 0.29 2.48
N THR A 69 -14.12 -0.12 2.43
CA THR A 69 -13.72 -1.53 2.57
C THR A 69 -14.15 -2.10 3.93
N MET A 70 -13.92 -1.36 5.01
CA MET A 70 -14.30 -1.79 6.36
C MET A 70 -15.82 -1.85 6.54
N ALA A 71 -16.57 -0.94 5.91
CA ALA A 71 -18.03 -0.96 5.93
C ALA A 71 -18.57 -2.22 5.22
N ASP A 72 -18.02 -2.57 4.07
CA ASP A 72 -18.38 -3.80 3.34
C ASP A 72 -18.06 -5.05 4.17
N GLU A 73 -16.86 -5.13 4.76
CA GLU A 73 -16.46 -6.23 5.64
C GLU A 73 -17.40 -6.36 6.85
N TYR A 74 -17.78 -5.23 7.45
CA TYR A 74 -18.73 -5.19 8.55
C TYR A 74 -20.10 -5.73 8.13
N HIS A 75 -20.64 -5.26 6.99
CA HIS A 75 -21.92 -5.71 6.49
C HIS A 75 -21.94 -7.22 6.19
N ILE A 76 -20.87 -7.72 5.56
CA ILE A 76 -20.69 -9.16 5.31
C ILE A 76 -20.62 -9.92 6.64
N GLY A 77 -19.87 -9.42 7.62
CA GLY A 77 -19.76 -10.02 8.95
C GLY A 77 -21.12 -10.12 9.66
N VAL A 78 -21.89 -9.03 9.65
CA VAL A 78 -23.24 -9.01 10.25
C VAL A 78 -24.19 -9.98 9.56
N ALA A 79 -24.16 -10.04 8.22
CA ALA A 79 -25.00 -10.98 7.46
C ALA A 79 -24.70 -12.44 7.85
N LYS A 80 -23.42 -12.83 7.88
CA LYS A 80 -22.99 -14.18 8.29
C LYS A 80 -23.47 -14.56 9.69
N ILE A 81 -23.38 -13.62 10.64
CA ILE A 81 -23.84 -13.86 12.02
C ILE A 81 -25.36 -14.07 12.05
N LYS A 82 -26.12 -13.25 11.32
CA LYS A 82 -27.59 -13.39 11.23
C LYS A 82 -27.99 -14.72 10.62
N ASP A 83 -27.34 -15.13 9.53
CA ASP A 83 -27.58 -16.42 8.89
C ASP A 83 -27.33 -17.57 9.87
N ARG A 84 -26.22 -17.51 10.61
CA ARG A 84 -25.91 -18.52 11.62
C ARG A 84 -26.91 -18.56 12.78
N ILE A 85 -27.39 -17.41 13.23
CA ILE A 85 -28.45 -17.34 14.25
C ILE A 85 -29.73 -17.99 13.72
N ALA A 86 -30.14 -17.67 12.49
CA ALA A 86 -31.34 -18.23 11.89
C ALA A 86 -31.25 -19.76 11.73
N GLU A 87 -30.09 -20.28 11.31
CA GLU A 87 -29.83 -21.73 11.28
C GLU A 87 -30.03 -22.37 12.65
N LEU A 88 -29.41 -21.80 13.70
CA LEU A 88 -29.49 -22.32 15.06
C LEU A 88 -30.92 -22.29 15.61
N GLN A 89 -31.67 -21.22 15.35
CA GLN A 89 -33.08 -21.11 15.75
C GLN A 89 -33.96 -22.13 15.03
N CYS A 90 -33.71 -22.38 13.74
CA CYS A 90 -34.44 -23.39 12.99
C CYS A 90 -34.22 -24.80 13.58
N ILE A 91 -32.98 -25.10 13.98
CA ILE A 91 -32.65 -26.37 14.66
C ILE A 91 -33.42 -26.47 15.98
N GLU A 92 -33.34 -25.43 16.83
CA GLU A 92 -34.04 -25.38 18.12
C GLU A 92 -35.55 -25.63 17.99
N MET A 93 -36.21 -24.99 17.00
CA MET A 93 -37.65 -25.19 16.77
C MET A 93 -38.00 -26.59 16.23
N SER A 94 -37.09 -27.24 15.51
CA SER A 94 -37.30 -28.59 14.96
C SER A 94 -37.13 -29.71 15.99
N GLU A 95 -36.47 -29.43 17.12
CA GLU A 95 -36.20 -30.42 18.18
C GLU A 95 -37.26 -30.43 19.30
N VAL A 96 -38.25 -29.52 19.29
CA VAL A 96 -39.38 -29.53 20.24
C VAL A 96 -40.51 -30.42 19.72
N PRO A 97 -40.77 -31.61 20.32
CA PRO A 97 -41.94 -32.42 19.96
C PRO A 97 -43.24 -31.73 20.40
N ALA A 98 -44.29 -31.88 19.59
CA ALA A 98 -45.64 -31.39 19.85
C ALA A 98 -46.29 -31.99 21.11
#